data_AF-T1BKR9-F1
#
_entry.id   AF-T1BKR9-F1
#
_cell.length_a   1.000
_cell.length_b   1.000
_cell.length_c   1.000
_cell.angle_alpha   90.00
_cell.angle_beta   90.00
_cell.angle_gamma   90.00
#
_symmetry.space_group_name_H-M   'P 1'
#
loop_
_entity.id
_entity.type
_entity.pdbx_description
1 polymer ?
#
loop_
_entity_poly.entity_id
_entity_poly.type
_entity_poly.pdbx_seq_one_letter_code
_entity_poly.pdbx_strand_id
1 'polypeptide(L)'
;MGDHLVALDAKMVVEDDALFRHPEYNGLQGELTPLEEKAHEKGIAFVEIGGDIGVIANGAGLTMATLDVLLQEGGKPGVFLDLGGTDDPRKVAEA
;
A
#
# COMPACT_ATOMS: atom_id res chain seq x y z
N MET A 1 11.39 42.07 -22.23
CA MET A 1 11.16 40.95 -21.29
C MET A 1 10.46 39.88 -22.08
N GLY A 2 11.15 38.77 -22.39
CA GLY A 2 10.55 37.68 -23.17
C GLY A 2 9.65 36.84 -22.27
N ASP A 3 8.56 36.33 -22.83
CA ASP A 3 7.68 35.41 -22.12
C ASP A 3 8.45 34.14 -21.75
N HIS A 4 8.68 33.94 -20.45
CA HIS A 4 9.35 32.76 -19.92
C HIS A 4 8.29 31.73 -19.55
N LEU A 5 8.34 30.56 -20.20
CA LEU A 5 7.52 29.41 -19.83
C LEU A 5 7.97 28.85 -18.48
N VAL A 6 7.03 28.62 -17.58
CA VAL A 6 7.25 27.93 -16.30
C VAL A 6 6.17 26.87 -16.09
N ALA A 7 6.51 25.77 -15.41
CA ALA A 7 5.53 24.82 -14.93
C ALA A 7 4.77 25.43 -13.74
N LEU A 8 3.46 25.61 -13.87
CA LEU A 8 2.63 26.16 -12.81
C LEU A 8 2.40 25.16 -11.67
N ASP A 9 2.35 23.87 -12.00
CA ASP A 9 2.15 22.76 -11.06
C ASP A 9 2.79 21.48 -11.61
N ALA A 10 3.18 20.56 -10.72
CA ALA A 10 3.70 19.26 -11.06
C ALA A 10 3.36 18.22 -9.98
N LYS A 11 2.91 17.04 -10.42
CA LYS A 11 2.75 15.85 -9.57
C LYS A 11 3.69 14.77 -10.09
N MET A 12 4.48 14.20 -9.18
CA MET A 12 5.38 13.09 -9.46
C MET A 12 5.04 11.92 -8.56
N VAL A 13 5.18 10.70 -9.08
CA VAL A 13 5.14 9.46 -8.33
C VAL A 13 6.45 8.75 -8.62
N VAL A 14 7.16 8.37 -7.55
CA VAL A 14 8.43 7.66 -7.65
C VAL A 14 8.14 6.17 -7.58
N GLU A 15 8.86 5.37 -8.36
CA GLU A 15 8.78 3.92 -8.32
C GLU A 15 9.47 3.39 -7.06
N ASP A 16 8.73 2.72 -6.19
CA ASP A 16 9.22 2.22 -4.91
C ASP A 16 10.35 1.20 -5.11
N ASP A 17 10.22 0.32 -6.11
CA ASP A 17 11.24 -0.69 -6.46
C ASP A 17 12.56 -0.07 -6.96
N ALA A 18 12.58 1.22 -7.31
CA ALA A 18 13.77 1.93 -7.75
C ALA A 18 14.42 2.78 -6.64
N LEU A 19 13.79 2.95 -5.47
CA LEU A 19 14.28 3.84 -4.40
C LEU A 19 15.68 3.45 -3.90
N PHE A 20 16.05 2.17 -3.97
CA PHE A 20 17.37 1.70 -3.56
C PHE A 20 18.54 2.39 -4.29
N ARG A 21 18.29 2.94 -5.49
CA ARG A 21 19.28 3.66 -6.31
C ARG A 21 19.00 5.17 -6.42
N HIS A 22 17.99 5.68 -5.73
CA HIS A 22 17.60 7.09 -5.70
C HIS A 22 17.40 7.58 -4.25
N PRO A 23 18.46 7.62 -3.43
CA PRO A 23 18.35 8.01 -2.02
C PRO A 23 17.86 9.44 -1.81
N GLU A 24 17.96 10.32 -2.82
CA GLU A 24 17.42 11.67 -2.81
C GLU A 24 15.89 11.75 -2.67
N TYR A 25 15.19 10.65 -2.97
CA TYR A 25 13.73 10.56 -2.82
C TYR A 25 13.30 9.79 -1.57
N ASN A 26 14.25 9.27 -0.77
CA ASN A 26 13.92 8.61 0.48
C ASN A 26 13.25 9.59 1.45
N GLY A 27 12.10 9.18 2.00
CA GLY A 27 11.33 10.01 2.93
C GLY A 27 10.45 11.07 2.27
N LEU A 28 10.36 11.11 0.93
CA LEU A 28 9.35 11.90 0.21
C LEU A 28 8.01 11.15 0.04
N GLN A 29 7.76 10.18 0.92
CA GLN A 29 6.51 9.42 0.91
C GLN A 29 5.35 10.36 1.23
N GLY A 30 4.19 10.09 0.63
CA GLY A 30 2.96 10.80 0.98
C GLY A 30 2.57 10.55 2.43
N GLU A 31 1.59 11.31 2.93
CA GLU A 31 1.00 11.03 4.24
C GLU A 31 0.38 9.62 4.23
N LEU A 32 0.87 8.77 5.13
CA LEU A 32 0.35 7.44 5.40
C LEU A 32 -0.53 7.49 6.64
N THR A 33 -1.48 6.55 6.75
CA THR A 33 -2.18 6.37 8.02
C THR A 33 -1.25 5.74 9.08
N PRO A 34 -1.55 5.85 10.38
CA PRO A 34 -0.74 5.20 11.42
C PRO A 34 -0.67 3.67 11.30
N LEU A 35 -1.58 3.02 10.57
CA LEU A 35 -1.53 1.58 10.29
C LEU A 35 -0.66 1.28 9.07
N GLU A 36 -0.77 2.09 8.01
CA GLU A 36 0.09 2.00 6.83
C GLU A 36 1.56 2.24 7.17
N GLU A 37 1.86 3.22 8.05
CA GLU A 37 3.22 3.44 8.56
C GLU A 37 3.78 2.20 9.27
N LYS A 38 3.01 1.61 10.18
CA LYS A 38 3.43 0.39 10.91
C LYS A 38 3.62 -0.82 10.00
N ALA A 39 2.77 -0.96 8.99
CA ALA A 39 2.88 -2.04 8.02
C ALA A 39 4.12 -1.84 7.14
N HIS A 40 4.37 -0.61 6.69
CA HIS A 40 5.55 -0.24 5.93
C HIS A 40 6.85 -0.52 6.69
N GLU A 41 6.93 -0.18 7.99
CA GLU A 41 8.08 -0.50 8.86
C GLU A 41 8.36 -2.01 8.96
N LYS A 42 7.31 -2.85 8.84
CA LYS A 42 7.41 -4.30 8.86
C LYS A 42 7.60 -4.93 7.47
N GLY A 43 7.59 -4.13 6.41
CA GLY A 43 7.63 -4.62 5.03
C GLY A 43 6.39 -5.42 4.64
N ILE A 44 5.22 -5.07 5.21
CA ILE A 44 3.92 -5.67 4.91
C ILE A 44 3.20 -4.80 3.88
N ALA A 45 2.70 -5.41 2.80
CA ALA A 45 1.86 -4.71 1.83
C ALA A 45 0.47 -4.53 2.42
N PHE A 46 0.13 -3.30 2.80
CA PHE A 46 -1.09 -2.96 3.52
C PHE A 46 -1.72 -1.67 2.98
N VAL A 47 -3.04 -1.65 2.85
CA VAL A 47 -3.81 -0.46 2.44
C VAL A 47 -5.14 -0.43 3.20
N GLU A 48 -5.51 0.74 3.73
CA GLU A 48 -6.85 0.95 4.31
C GLU A 48 -7.87 1.32 3.23
N ILE A 49 -9.01 0.61 3.22
CA ILE A 49 -10.09 0.77 2.23
C ILE A 49 -11.37 1.35 2.88
N GLY A 50 -11.50 1.27 4.22
CA GLY A 50 -12.55 1.96 4.98
C GLY A 50 -13.85 1.18 5.19
N GLY A 51 -13.84 -0.15 5.04
CA GLY A 51 -14.89 -1.06 5.49
C GLY A 51 -14.69 -1.65 6.91
N ASP A 52 -15.42 -2.72 7.22
CA ASP A 52 -15.49 -3.33 8.56
C ASP A 52 -14.95 -4.78 8.61
N ILE A 53 -14.52 -5.35 7.49
CA ILE A 53 -13.96 -6.71 7.39
C ILE A 53 -12.49 -6.67 6.97
N GLY A 54 -11.57 -7.09 7.84
CA GLY A 54 -10.16 -7.20 7.48
C GLY A 54 -9.83 -8.49 6.73
N VAL A 55 -9.00 -8.39 5.68
CA VAL A 55 -8.53 -9.55 4.91
C VAL A 55 -7.01 -9.65 5.02
N ILE A 56 -6.55 -10.82 5.45
CA ILE A 56 -5.14 -11.23 5.47
C ILE A 56 -5.02 -12.43 4.56
N ALA A 57 -4.20 -12.33 3.51
CA ALA A 57 -3.93 -13.45 2.62
C ALA A 57 -2.47 -13.45 2.13
N ASN A 58 -2.03 -14.59 1.59
CA ASN A 58 -0.68 -14.81 1.10
C ASN A 58 -0.63 -14.70 -0.42
N GLY A 59 -0.47 -13.48 -0.91
CA GLY A 59 -0.31 -13.12 -2.31
C GLY A 59 -1.37 -12.13 -2.76
N ALA A 60 -0.94 -11.02 -3.35
CA ALA A 60 -1.80 -9.93 -3.79
C ALA A 60 -3.01 -10.38 -4.62
N GLY A 61 -2.82 -11.33 -5.52
CA GLY A 61 -3.92 -11.89 -6.34
C GLY A 61 -4.99 -12.61 -5.51
N LEU A 62 -4.58 -13.38 -4.50
CA LEU A 62 -5.50 -14.07 -3.60
C LEU A 62 -6.20 -13.08 -2.67
N THR A 63 -5.46 -12.08 -2.15
CA THR A 63 -6.03 -11.00 -1.34
C THR A 63 -7.10 -10.26 -2.13
N MET A 64 -6.79 -9.82 -3.36
CA MET A 64 -7.76 -9.13 -4.22
C MET A 64 -8.99 -10.00 -4.54
N ALA A 65 -8.79 -11.27 -4.91
CA ALA A 65 -9.91 -12.18 -5.18
C ALA A 65 -10.81 -12.36 -3.94
N THR A 66 -10.24 -12.34 -2.74
CA THR A 66 -11.01 -12.41 -1.49
C THR A 66 -11.82 -11.14 -1.25
N LEU A 67 -11.23 -9.96 -1.51
CA LEU A 67 -11.94 -8.69 -1.45
C LEU A 67 -13.10 -8.64 -2.46
N ASP A 68 -12.88 -9.14 -3.69
CA ASP A 68 -13.91 -9.20 -4.74
C ASP A 68 -15.10 -10.07 -4.31
N VAL A 69 -14.83 -11.26 -3.74
CA VAL A 69 -15.87 -12.16 -3.21
C VAL A 69 -16.62 -11.50 -2.05
N LEU A 70 -15.93 -10.84 -1.12
CA LEU A 70 -16.57 -10.11 -0.02
C LEU A 70 -17.53 -9.04 -0.55
N LEU A 71 -17.10 -8.25 -1.53
CA LEU A 71 -17.93 -7.22 -2.16
C LEU A 71 -19.15 -7.83 -2.87
N GLN A 72 -18.98 -8.95 -3.57
CA GLN A 72 -20.08 -9.66 -4.25
C GLN A 72 -21.15 -10.17 -3.27
N GLU A 73 -20.73 -10.62 -2.08
CA GLU A 73 -21.62 -11.08 -1.02
C GLU A 73 -22.15 -9.94 -0.12
N GLY A 74 -21.88 -8.68 -0.47
CA GLY A 74 -22.37 -7.49 0.25
C GLY A 74 -21.58 -7.11 1.50
N GLY A 75 -20.43 -7.74 1.73
CA GLY A 75 -19.46 -7.34 2.75
C GLY A 75 -18.73 -6.06 2.37
N LYS A 76 -18.12 -5.41 3.37
CA LYS A 76 -17.34 -4.18 3.17
C LYS A 76 -15.90 -4.42 3.60
N PRO A 77 -14.98 -4.67 2.65
CA PRO A 77 -13.59 -4.85 2.99
C PRO A 77 -12.98 -3.59 3.63
N GLY A 78 -12.36 -3.79 4.78
CA GLY A 78 -11.71 -2.77 5.61
C GLY A 78 -10.28 -2.50 5.21
N VAL A 79 -9.52 -3.56 4.97
CA VAL A 79 -8.10 -3.49 4.67
C VAL A 79 -7.72 -4.51 3.60
N PHE A 80 -6.73 -4.15 2.80
CA PHE A 80 -5.93 -5.08 2.01
C PHE A 80 -4.66 -5.36 2.80
N LEU A 81 -4.36 -6.62 3.10
CA LEU A 81 -3.08 -7.04 3.68
C LEU A 81 -2.57 -8.28 2.95
N ASP A 82 -1.41 -8.14 2.30
CA ASP A 82 -0.69 -9.23 1.63
C ASP A 82 0.61 -9.57 2.37
N LEU A 83 0.76 -10.84 2.74
CA LEU A 83 1.96 -11.39 3.39
C LEU A 83 3.11 -11.72 2.41
N GLY A 84 2.94 -11.51 1.11
CA GLY A 84 3.97 -11.73 0.09
C GLY A 84 4.27 -13.21 -0.13
N GLY A 85 3.23 -14.06 -0.07
CA GLY A 85 3.33 -15.51 -0.32
C GLY A 85 3.93 -16.34 0.82
N THR A 86 4.26 -15.74 1.97
CA THR A 86 4.70 -16.46 3.18
C THR A 86 3.53 -16.87 4.05
N ASP A 87 3.70 -17.96 4.78
CA ASP A 87 2.79 -18.48 5.81
C ASP A 87 3.49 -18.60 7.18
N ASP A 88 4.62 -17.89 7.39
CA ASP A 88 5.34 -17.89 8.68
C ASP A 88 4.37 -17.47 9.81
N PRO A 89 4.12 -18.34 10.82
CA PRO A 89 3.17 -18.06 11.90
C PRO A 89 3.46 -16.77 12.66
N ARG A 90 4.72 -16.34 12.75
CA ARG A 90 5.10 -15.08 13.41
C ARG A 90 4.65 -13.88 12.59
N LYS A 91 4.84 -13.92 11.26
CA LYS A 91 4.36 -12.85 10.38
C LYS A 91 2.84 -12.76 10.39
N VAL A 92 2.15 -13.90 10.43
CA VAL A 92 0.68 -13.93 10.56
C VAL A 92 0.23 -13.34 11.90
N ALA A 93 0.96 -13.59 12.99
CA ALA A 93 0.64 -13.04 14.31
C ALA A 93 0.96 -11.55 14.46
N GLU A 94 1.90 -11.03 13.65
CA GLU A 94 2.33 -9.64 13.65
C GLU A 94 1.58 -8.76 12.64
N ALA A 95 0.82 -9.38 11.73
CA ALA A 95 -0.08 -8.73 10.78
C ALA A 95 -1.35 -8.23 11.47
#